data_AF-A0A6A5KXV8-F1
#
_entry.id   AF-A0A6A5KXV8-F1
#
_cell.length_a   1.000
_cell.length_b   1.000
_cell.length_c   1.000
_cell.angle_alpha   90.00
_cell.angle_beta   90.00
_cell.angle_gamma   90.00
#
_symmetry.space_group_name_H-M   'P 1'
#
loop_
_entity.id
_entity.type
_entity.pdbx_description
1 polymer ?
#
loop_
_entity_poly.entity_id
_entity_poly.type
_entity_poly.pdbx_seq_one_letter_code
_entity_poly.pdbx_strand_id
1 'polypeptide(L)'
;MSVSVSPPSPLLRLPRELRDQIYTYNFDHSELFVKNRAAITTSSKIALFHDLPALCQANRQLFNEATPIFLAQNLFSWNTQESKQLLEMYSHLPEDAASKRVKHISIYNWTGQGTPTHLELISKFTQLESVEIIFSFPSIEDGVRMERFDYTNEQECYLENGLHYDLPEGRSLEEETASLARDVETFVAKYGLDRIIDMPKLHGMQFLFATNQGGEHAFGGNQEYRHRLCNPLWRWATKKLKEKWGADRFSVTTTMPEDYHHVNRPYVGW
;
A
#
# COMPACT_ATOMS: atom_id res chain seq x y z
N MET A 1 -10.21 42.32 34.89
CA MET A 1 -11.07 41.16 34.56
C MET A 1 -10.29 39.90 34.88
N SER A 2 -10.65 39.18 35.94
CA SER A 2 -10.00 37.91 36.30
C SER A 2 -10.59 36.80 35.42
N VAL A 3 -9.77 36.19 34.56
CA VAL A 3 -10.17 35.02 33.78
C VAL A 3 -10.21 33.82 34.73
N SER A 4 -11.40 33.31 35.01
CA SER A 4 -11.57 32.04 35.74
C SER A 4 -11.06 30.90 34.85
N VAL A 5 -9.96 30.27 35.24
CA VAL A 5 -9.41 29.12 34.51
C VAL A 5 -10.20 27.89 34.92
N SER A 6 -11.03 27.37 34.01
CA SER A 6 -11.72 26.10 34.22
C SER A 6 -10.70 25.00 34.50
N PRO A 7 -10.96 24.10 35.46
CA PRO A 7 -10.01 23.07 35.80
C PRO A 7 -9.85 22.10 34.62
N PRO A 8 -8.66 21.49 34.42
CA PRO A 8 -8.40 20.62 33.28
C PRO A 8 -9.35 19.42 33.28
N SER A 9 -9.70 18.94 32.09
CA SER A 9 -10.51 17.73 31.89
C SER A 9 -9.97 16.56 32.74
N PRO A 10 -10.82 15.73 33.36
CA PRO A 10 -10.38 14.56 34.13
C PRO A 10 -9.41 13.67 33.37
N LEU A 11 -9.60 13.49 32.06
CA LEU A 11 -8.71 12.71 31.20
C LEU A 11 -7.28 13.26 31.20
N LEU A 12 -7.13 14.59 31.11
CA LEU A 12 -5.82 15.25 31.06
C LEU A 12 -5.10 15.27 32.42
N ARG A 13 -5.78 14.91 33.51
CA ARG A 13 -5.16 14.77 34.85
C ARG A 13 -4.51 13.41 35.07
N LEU A 14 -4.84 12.42 34.25
CA LEU A 14 -4.27 11.08 34.34
C LEU A 14 -2.80 11.10 33.91
N PRO A 15 -1.93 10.23 34.44
CA PRO A 15 -0.60 9.97 33.88
C PRO A 15 -0.65 9.59 32.39
N ARG A 16 0.43 9.90 31.66
CA ARG A 16 0.49 9.71 30.20
C ARG A 16 0.24 8.26 29.79
N GLU A 17 0.75 7.32 30.57
CA GLU A 17 0.67 5.88 30.33
C GLU A 17 -0.78 5.39 30.39
N LEU A 18 -1.56 5.90 31.35
CA LEU A 18 -2.99 5.58 31.44
C LEU A 18 -3.77 6.21 30.28
N ARG A 19 -3.39 7.41 29.84
CA ARG A 19 -4.00 8.03 28.66
C ARG A 19 -3.71 7.23 27.39
N ASP A 20 -2.48 6.76 27.20
CA ASP A 20 -2.10 5.90 26.07
C ASP A 20 -2.89 4.58 26.05
N GLN A 21 -3.15 3.98 27.22
CA GLN A 21 -4.03 2.80 27.33
C GLN A 21 -5.46 3.12 26.95
N ILE A 22 -6.00 4.28 27.37
CA ILE A 22 -7.34 4.72 26.98
C ILE A 22 -7.41 4.97 25.47
N TYR A 23 -6.42 5.63 24.88
CA TYR A 23 -6.35 5.86 23.43
C TYR A 23 -6.33 4.54 22.67
N THR A 24 -5.42 3.64 23.06
CA THR A 24 -5.31 2.29 22.48
C THR A 24 -6.65 1.56 22.54
N TYR A 25 -7.28 1.51 23.71
CA TYR A 25 -8.58 0.86 23.88
C TYR A 25 -9.69 1.50 23.02
N ASN A 26 -9.70 2.84 22.88
CA ASN A 26 -10.69 3.53 22.04
C ASN A 26 -10.51 3.24 20.55
N PHE A 27 -9.27 3.05 20.10
CA PHE A 27 -8.97 2.82 18.68
C PHE A 27 -8.98 1.34 18.28
N ASP A 28 -8.69 0.42 19.21
CA ASP A 28 -8.74 -1.04 18.97
C ASP A 28 -10.15 -1.52 18.61
N HIS A 29 -11.18 -0.85 19.14
CA HIS A 29 -12.58 -1.14 18.84
C HIS A 29 -13.15 -0.32 17.66
N SER A 30 -12.35 0.51 16.99
CA SER A 30 -12.81 1.27 15.83
C SER A 30 -12.71 0.44 14.55
N GLU A 31 -13.49 -0.63 14.45
CA GLU A 31 -13.73 -1.34 13.17
C GLU A 31 -14.27 -0.38 12.09
N LEU A 32 -14.79 0.78 12.51
CA LEU A 32 -15.36 1.85 11.70
C LEU A 32 -14.38 2.51 10.73
N PHE A 33 -13.06 2.43 10.94
CA PHE A 33 -12.07 3.01 10.02
C PHE A 33 -11.62 2.06 8.91
N VAL A 34 -12.02 0.78 8.97
CA VAL A 34 -11.78 -0.21 7.90
C VAL A 34 -12.78 -0.03 6.73
N LYS A 35 -13.57 1.05 6.71
CA LYS A 35 -14.65 1.25 5.74
C LYS A 35 -14.13 1.40 4.31
N ASN A 36 -14.17 0.27 3.60
CA ASN A 36 -14.02 0.10 2.16
C ASN A 36 -12.79 0.79 1.57
N ARG A 37 -11.70 0.02 1.44
CA ARG A 37 -10.49 0.35 0.64
C ARG A 37 -10.80 0.93 -0.76
N ALA A 38 -12.00 0.69 -1.29
CA ALA A 38 -12.46 1.17 -2.60
C ALA A 38 -13.55 2.26 -2.57
N ALA A 39 -14.15 2.58 -1.41
CA ALA A 39 -15.32 3.49 -1.33
C ALA A 39 -15.06 4.80 -0.60
N ILE A 40 -13.85 5.04 -0.09
CA ILE A 40 -13.44 6.40 0.25
C ILE A 40 -13.06 7.10 -1.07
N THR A 41 -14.05 7.35 -1.91
CA THR A 41 -14.00 8.42 -2.89
C THR A 41 -13.96 9.70 -2.07
N THR A 42 -12.76 10.11 -1.66
CA THR A 42 -12.56 11.36 -0.95
C THR A 42 -13.11 12.48 -1.82
N SER A 43 -14.24 13.02 -1.41
CA SER A 43 -14.62 14.38 -1.77
C SER A 43 -13.41 15.25 -1.48
N SER A 44 -12.77 15.78 -2.53
CA SER A 44 -11.51 16.53 -2.51
C SER A 44 -11.53 17.83 -1.69
N LYS A 45 -12.58 18.05 -0.89
CA LYS A 45 -12.90 19.30 -0.21
C LYS A 45 -12.80 19.23 1.32
N ILE A 46 -12.69 18.05 1.93
CA ILE A 46 -12.59 17.92 3.39
C ILE A 46 -11.14 17.60 3.76
N ALA A 47 -10.56 18.39 4.66
CA ALA A 47 -9.21 18.15 5.16
C ALA A 47 -9.21 16.88 6.03
N LEU A 48 -8.22 16.00 5.84
CA LEU A 48 -7.99 14.77 6.61
C LEU A 48 -8.15 14.93 8.14
N PHE A 49 -7.88 16.12 8.66
CA PHE A 49 -8.09 16.46 10.07
C PHE A 49 -9.52 16.21 10.56
N HIS A 50 -10.53 16.35 9.71
CA HIS A 50 -11.92 16.12 10.05
C HIS A 50 -12.28 14.64 10.14
N ASP A 51 -11.51 13.78 9.47
CA ASP A 51 -11.71 12.33 9.51
C ASP A 51 -11.06 11.71 10.75
N LEU A 52 -10.15 12.40 11.44
CA LEU A 52 -9.59 11.87 12.68
C LEU A 52 -10.69 11.59 13.72
N PRO A 53 -10.55 10.58 14.59
CA PRO A 53 -11.48 10.38 15.68
C PRO A 53 -11.67 11.65 16.51
N ALA A 54 -12.89 11.92 16.99
CA ALA A 54 -13.21 13.12 17.76
C ALA A 54 -12.25 13.34 18.96
N LEU A 55 -11.72 12.24 19.53
CA LEU A 55 -10.73 12.28 20.58
C LEU A 55 -9.43 12.98 20.16
N CYS A 56 -8.95 12.75 18.94
CA CYS A 56 -7.77 13.41 18.38
C CYS A 56 -8.03 14.90 18.11
N GLN A 57 -9.28 15.28 17.85
CA GLN A 57 -9.65 16.67 17.52
C GLN A 57 -10.00 17.52 18.75
N ALA A 58 -10.22 16.91 19.92
CA ALA A 58 -10.80 17.59 21.07
C ALA A 58 -9.91 18.71 21.66
N ASN A 59 -8.58 18.56 21.63
CA ASN A 59 -7.63 19.64 21.93
C ASN A 59 -6.22 19.30 21.43
N ARG A 60 -5.33 20.30 21.42
CA ARG A 60 -3.94 20.18 20.92
C ARG A 60 -3.11 19.12 21.65
N GLN A 61 -3.30 18.97 22.96
CA GLN A 61 -2.59 17.92 23.68
C GLN A 61 -3.07 16.56 23.17
N LEU A 62 -4.37 16.27 23.24
CA LEU A 62 -4.94 15.01 22.76
C LEU A 62 -4.59 14.73 21.29
N PHE A 63 -4.53 15.74 20.43
CA PHE A 63 -4.04 15.59 19.07
C PHE A 63 -2.61 15.04 19.01
N ASN A 64 -1.67 15.67 19.72
CA ASN A 64 -0.27 15.23 19.74
C ASN A 64 -0.09 13.86 20.43
N GLU A 65 -0.98 13.52 21.36
CA GLU A 65 -0.88 12.28 22.12
C GLU A 65 -1.54 11.09 21.42
N ALA A 66 -2.77 11.28 20.95
CA ALA A 66 -3.64 10.21 20.47
C ALA A 66 -3.49 9.96 18.96
N THR A 67 -3.25 10.99 18.14
CA THR A 67 -3.10 10.83 16.68
C THR A 67 -1.98 9.84 16.32
N PRO A 68 -0.79 9.86 16.94
CA PRO A 68 0.24 8.86 16.68
C PRO A 68 -0.18 7.41 16.99
N ILE A 69 -1.03 7.21 18.00
CA ILE A 69 -1.53 5.88 18.39
C ILE A 69 -2.59 5.41 17.40
N PHE A 70 -3.51 6.32 17.03
CA PHE A 70 -4.49 6.06 15.98
C PHE A 70 -3.81 5.67 14.66
N LEU A 71 -2.79 6.42 14.24
CA LEU A 71 -2.01 6.14 13.03
C LEU A 71 -1.23 4.82 13.10
N ALA A 72 -0.84 4.38 14.29
CA ALA A 72 -0.10 3.13 14.47
C ALA A 72 -0.96 1.88 14.30
N GLN A 73 -2.23 1.96 14.70
CA GLN A 73 -3.11 0.80 14.87
C GLN A 73 -3.99 0.55 13.65
N ASN A 74 -4.21 1.57 12.84
CA ASN A 74 -5.09 1.48 11.68
C ASN A 74 -4.28 1.24 10.42
N LEU A 75 -4.78 0.36 9.56
CA LEU A 75 -4.30 0.28 8.20
C LEU A 75 -4.92 1.42 7.42
N PHE A 76 -4.09 2.27 6.84
CA PHE A 76 -4.56 3.35 6.03
C PHE A 76 -4.37 3.07 4.55
N SER A 77 -5.32 3.51 3.74
CA SER A 77 -5.24 3.54 2.29
C SER A 77 -5.28 5.01 1.86
N TRP A 78 -4.27 5.48 1.12
CA TRP A 78 -4.21 6.89 0.69
C TRP A 78 -3.89 7.07 -0.78
N ASN A 79 -4.51 8.06 -1.42
CA ASN A 79 -4.10 8.59 -2.73
C ASN A 79 -3.05 9.69 -2.57
N THR A 80 -2.62 10.25 -3.70
CA THR A 80 -1.63 11.33 -3.73
C THR A 80 -2.08 12.57 -2.96
N GLN A 81 -3.35 12.96 -3.03
CA GLN A 81 -3.87 14.15 -2.33
C GLN A 81 -3.90 13.93 -0.82
N GLU A 82 -4.38 12.78 -0.36
CA GLU A 82 -4.36 12.40 1.06
C GLU A 82 -2.93 12.28 1.58
N SER A 83 -2.00 11.78 0.75
CA SER A 83 -0.58 11.72 1.09
C SER A 83 0.01 13.12 1.35
N LYS A 84 -0.39 14.14 0.60
CA LYS A 84 0.00 15.54 0.86
C LYS A 84 -0.58 16.05 2.17
N GLN A 85 -1.86 15.78 2.43
CA GLN A 85 -2.52 16.18 3.67
C GLN A 85 -1.90 15.51 4.89
N LEU A 86 -1.50 14.24 4.78
CA LEU A 86 -0.75 13.54 5.81
C LEU A 86 0.60 14.19 6.05
N LEU A 87 1.38 14.46 5.00
CA LEU A 87 2.67 15.15 5.13
C LEU A 87 2.52 16.48 5.87
N GLU A 88 1.50 17.27 5.53
CA GLU A 88 1.16 18.50 6.24
C GLU A 88 0.81 18.23 7.71
N MET A 89 -0.05 17.25 7.99
CA MET A 89 -0.38 16.85 9.36
C MET A 89 0.85 16.39 10.16
N TYR A 90 1.75 15.63 9.54
CA TYR A 90 3.01 15.18 10.15
C TYR A 90 3.92 16.35 10.53
N SER A 91 3.86 17.48 9.83
CA SER A 91 4.61 18.69 10.20
C SER A 91 4.13 19.31 11.53
N HIS A 92 2.93 18.97 11.99
CA HIS A 92 2.37 19.43 13.26
C HIS A 92 2.57 18.44 14.41
N LEU A 93 2.94 17.19 14.11
CA LEU A 93 3.22 16.17 15.11
C LEU A 93 4.67 16.28 15.61
N PRO A 94 4.95 15.90 16.86
CA PRO A 94 6.34 15.77 17.33
C PRO A 94 7.12 14.79 16.43
N GLU A 95 8.33 15.16 15.98
CA GLU A 95 9.11 14.54 14.88
C GLU A 95 9.21 13.00 14.91
N ASP A 96 9.03 12.38 16.07
CA ASP A 96 9.22 10.96 16.29
C ASP A 96 7.96 10.17 16.69
N ALA A 97 6.88 10.85 17.06
CA ALA A 97 5.79 10.18 17.77
C ALA A 97 5.00 9.22 16.87
N ALA A 98 4.69 9.65 15.65
CA ALA A 98 3.87 8.88 14.69
C ALA A 98 4.73 8.06 13.72
N SER A 99 5.87 8.62 13.28
CA SER A 99 6.84 7.99 12.38
C SER A 99 7.39 6.65 12.89
N LYS A 100 7.44 6.48 14.22
CA LYS A 100 7.96 5.28 14.89
C LYS A 100 6.90 4.20 15.17
N ARG A 101 5.65 4.37 14.75
CA ARG A 101 4.60 3.42 15.12
C ARG A 101 3.82 2.85 13.94
N VAL A 102 3.83 3.53 12.80
CA VAL A 102 3.21 3.02 11.56
C VAL A 102 4.04 1.85 11.03
N LYS A 103 3.44 0.66 11.02
CA LYS A 103 4.05 -0.58 10.54
C LYS A 103 3.51 -1.06 9.20
N HIS A 104 2.26 -0.73 8.90
CA HIS A 104 1.56 -1.20 7.71
C HIS A 104 0.83 -0.04 7.05
N ILE A 105 1.04 0.12 5.74
CA ILE A 105 0.33 1.12 4.94
C ILE A 105 -0.16 0.49 3.63
N SER A 106 -1.22 1.07 3.10
CA SER A 106 -1.71 0.85 1.75
C SER A 106 -1.73 2.20 1.02
N ILE A 107 -1.30 2.22 -0.22
CA ILE A 107 -1.28 3.42 -1.06
C ILE A 107 -2.01 3.08 -2.34
N TYR A 108 -3.09 3.81 -2.62
CA TYR A 108 -3.89 3.60 -3.81
C TYR A 108 -3.72 4.68 -4.84
N ASN A 109 -4.04 4.34 -6.09
CA ASN A 109 -3.87 5.21 -7.23
C ASN A 109 -2.42 5.74 -7.33
N TRP A 110 -1.45 4.83 -7.21
CA TRP A 110 -0.04 5.17 -7.34
C TRP A 110 0.25 5.57 -8.79
N THR A 111 0.46 6.86 -9.02
CA THR A 111 0.77 7.43 -10.35
C THR A 111 2.19 7.97 -10.42
N GLY A 112 2.71 8.17 -11.64
CA GLY A 112 4.03 8.78 -11.84
C GLY A 112 4.11 10.17 -11.20
N GLN A 113 3.04 10.97 -11.31
CA GLN A 113 2.96 12.31 -10.69
C GLN A 113 2.91 12.27 -9.16
N GLY A 114 2.27 11.24 -8.59
CA GLY A 114 2.16 11.08 -7.13
C GLY A 114 3.41 10.49 -6.47
N THR A 115 4.28 9.85 -7.25
CA THR A 115 5.43 9.10 -6.74
C THR A 115 6.32 9.91 -5.78
N PRO A 116 6.73 11.16 -6.07
CA PRO A 116 7.56 11.93 -5.14
C PRO A 116 6.88 12.13 -3.77
N THR A 117 5.58 12.45 -3.76
CA THR A 117 4.81 12.63 -2.53
C THR A 117 4.69 11.33 -1.74
N HIS A 118 4.39 10.21 -2.42
CA HIS A 118 4.28 8.92 -1.75
C HIS A 118 5.62 8.48 -1.13
N LEU A 119 6.72 8.64 -1.87
CA LEU A 119 8.06 8.32 -1.35
C LEU A 119 8.45 9.21 -0.16
N GLU A 120 8.13 10.51 -0.22
CA GLU A 120 8.35 11.42 0.91
C GLU A 120 7.57 10.96 2.15
N LEU A 121 6.28 10.62 2.00
CA LEU A 121 5.45 10.13 3.10
C LEU A 121 5.98 8.80 3.67
N ILE A 122 6.28 7.84 2.80
CA ILE A 122 6.84 6.54 3.19
C ILE A 122 8.14 6.71 3.98
N SER A 123 8.99 7.65 3.57
CA SER A 123 10.26 7.92 4.28
C SER A 123 10.07 8.37 5.73
N LYS A 124 8.88 8.86 6.10
CA LYS A 124 8.54 9.17 7.49
C LYS A 124 8.29 7.92 8.33
N PHE A 125 7.98 6.77 7.75
CA PHE A 125 7.64 5.54 8.48
C PHE A 125 8.87 4.66 8.72
N THR A 126 9.72 5.06 9.67
CA THR A 126 10.97 4.33 9.99
C THR A 126 10.76 2.90 10.51
N GLN A 127 9.53 2.58 10.94
CA GLN A 127 9.14 1.26 11.43
C GLN A 127 8.24 0.51 10.45
N LEU A 128 8.18 0.93 9.19
CA LEU A 128 7.36 0.27 8.18
C LEU A 128 7.84 -1.18 7.97
N GLU A 129 6.96 -2.13 8.27
CA GLU A 129 7.16 -3.57 8.16
C GLU A 129 6.54 -4.10 6.86
N SER A 130 5.40 -3.54 6.43
CA SER A 130 4.80 -3.86 5.13
C SER A 130 4.15 -2.68 4.41
N VAL A 131 4.14 -2.77 3.08
CA VAL A 131 3.49 -1.80 2.18
C VAL A 131 2.63 -2.51 1.14
N GLU A 132 1.41 -2.04 0.95
CA GLU A 132 0.53 -2.41 -0.16
C GLU A 132 0.49 -1.25 -1.16
N ILE A 133 0.88 -1.50 -2.41
CA ILE A 133 0.88 -0.52 -3.49
C ILE A 133 -0.19 -0.92 -4.49
N ILE A 134 -1.24 -0.13 -4.58
CA ILE A 134 -2.32 -0.30 -5.56
C ILE A 134 -2.10 0.68 -6.71
N PHE A 135 -1.67 0.14 -7.83
CA PHE A 135 -1.60 0.87 -9.09
C PHE A 135 -2.98 0.88 -9.74
N SER A 136 -3.54 2.07 -9.94
CA SER A 136 -4.80 2.24 -10.65
C SER A 136 -4.50 2.68 -12.08
N PHE A 137 -4.66 1.78 -13.05
CA PHE A 137 -4.38 2.10 -14.44
C PHE A 137 -5.65 2.61 -15.11
N PRO A 138 -5.66 3.84 -15.65
CA PRO A 138 -6.67 4.24 -16.63
C PRO A 138 -6.38 3.51 -17.95
N SER A 139 -6.75 2.22 -18.02
CA SER A 139 -6.82 1.43 -19.25
C SER A 139 -5.70 1.64 -20.28
N ILE A 140 -4.42 1.60 -19.86
CA ILE A 140 -3.16 1.87 -20.62
C ILE A 140 -2.51 3.18 -20.14
N GLU A 141 -1.68 3.11 -19.09
CA GLU A 141 -0.54 4.03 -18.97
C GLU A 141 0.72 3.28 -19.45
N ASP A 142 1.64 3.99 -20.11
CA ASP A 142 2.93 3.48 -20.61
C ASP A 142 2.89 2.43 -21.73
N GLY A 143 1.79 2.33 -22.49
CA GLY A 143 1.70 1.46 -23.66
C GLY A 143 1.64 -0.05 -23.32
N VAL A 144 1.49 -0.39 -22.05
CA VAL A 144 1.23 -1.77 -21.62
C VAL A 144 -0.27 -2.04 -21.74
N ARG A 145 -0.63 -2.97 -22.63
CA ARG A 145 -2.02 -3.38 -22.83
C ARG A 145 -2.49 -4.16 -21.60
N MET A 146 -3.68 -3.82 -21.10
CA MET A 146 -4.40 -4.69 -20.17
C MET A 146 -4.98 -5.85 -20.97
N GLU A 147 -4.64 -7.07 -20.58
CA GLU A 147 -5.15 -8.28 -21.21
C GLU A 147 -6.27 -8.86 -20.38
N ARG A 148 -7.27 -9.43 -21.06
CA ARG A 148 -8.35 -10.15 -20.39
C ARG A 148 -7.73 -11.39 -19.76
N PHE A 149 -8.00 -11.57 -18.48
CA PHE A 149 -7.53 -12.72 -17.74
C PHE A 149 -8.32 -13.97 -18.19
N ASP A 150 -7.59 -14.97 -18.69
CA ASP A 150 -8.08 -16.32 -18.91
C ASP A 150 -7.14 -17.28 -18.17
N TYR A 151 -7.59 -17.76 -17.01
CA TYR A 151 -6.78 -18.60 -16.13
C TYR A 151 -6.23 -19.84 -16.83
N THR A 152 -7.01 -20.44 -17.74
CA THR A 152 -6.61 -21.66 -18.45
C THR A 152 -5.48 -21.34 -19.41
N ASN A 153 -5.65 -20.30 -20.23
CA ASN A 153 -4.65 -19.86 -21.19
C ASN A 153 -3.34 -19.44 -20.52
N GLU A 154 -3.41 -18.69 -19.41
CA GLU A 154 -2.20 -18.27 -18.70
C GLU A 154 -1.42 -19.44 -18.12
N GLN A 155 -2.12 -20.46 -17.60
CA GLN A 155 -1.46 -21.65 -17.07
C GLN A 155 -0.78 -22.45 -18.18
N GLU A 156 -1.43 -22.58 -19.34
CA GLU A 156 -0.85 -23.22 -20.53
C GLU A 156 0.38 -22.45 -21.02
N CYS A 157 0.27 -21.13 -21.22
CA CYS A 157 1.39 -20.26 -21.57
C CYS A 157 2.57 -20.44 -20.60
N TYR A 158 2.29 -20.45 -19.29
CA TYR A 158 3.32 -20.56 -18.27
C TYR A 158 4.05 -21.90 -18.33
N LEU A 159 3.32 -22.99 -18.56
CA LEU A 159 3.90 -24.32 -18.71
C LEU A 159 4.71 -24.46 -20.00
N GLU A 160 4.27 -23.81 -21.09
CA GLU A 160 4.93 -23.88 -22.39
C GLU A 160 6.19 -23.02 -22.49
N ASN A 161 6.12 -21.79 -21.97
CA ASN A 161 7.15 -20.77 -22.22
C ASN A 161 7.55 -19.95 -20.98
N GLY A 162 6.93 -20.18 -19.82
CA GLY A 162 7.25 -19.47 -18.57
C GLY A 162 6.68 -18.05 -18.45
N LEU A 163 5.86 -17.61 -19.43
CA LEU A 163 5.11 -16.36 -19.43
C LEU A 163 3.64 -16.61 -19.10
N HIS A 164 2.92 -15.60 -18.61
CA HIS A 164 1.49 -15.72 -18.28
C HIS A 164 0.61 -15.07 -19.34
N TYR A 165 1.09 -15.00 -20.57
CA TYR A 165 0.38 -14.44 -21.71
C TYR A 165 1.00 -14.95 -23.01
N ASP A 166 0.25 -14.81 -24.09
CA ASP A 166 0.69 -15.24 -25.41
C ASP A 166 1.87 -14.41 -25.91
N LEU A 167 2.89 -15.08 -26.44
CA LEU A 167 4.05 -14.41 -27.01
C LEU A 167 3.61 -13.49 -28.16
N PRO A 168 4.01 -12.21 -28.19
CA PRO A 168 3.65 -11.33 -29.28
C PRO A 168 4.12 -11.87 -30.63
N GLU A 169 3.27 -11.78 -31.66
CA GLU A 169 3.60 -12.27 -33.01
C GLU A 169 4.96 -11.74 -33.48
N GLY A 170 5.82 -12.66 -33.90
CA GLY A 170 7.14 -12.35 -34.46
C GLY A 170 8.23 -12.03 -33.44
N ARG A 171 7.98 -12.16 -32.12
CA ARG A 171 9.05 -12.15 -31.11
C ARG A 171 9.42 -13.56 -30.71
N SER A 172 10.70 -13.77 -30.40
CA SER A 172 11.17 -14.96 -29.68
C SER A 172 10.95 -14.83 -28.17
N LEU A 173 10.99 -15.95 -27.46
CA LEU A 173 10.87 -15.99 -25.99
C LEU A 173 12.00 -15.21 -25.32
N GLU A 174 13.22 -15.31 -25.86
CA GLU A 174 14.40 -14.60 -25.37
C GLU A 174 14.24 -13.09 -25.52
N GLU A 175 13.74 -12.62 -26.68
CA GLU A 175 13.49 -11.21 -26.93
C GLU A 175 12.42 -10.65 -25.99
N GLU A 176 11.33 -11.39 -25.79
CA GLU A 176 10.25 -10.98 -24.88
C GLU A 176 10.72 -10.95 -23.43
N THR A 177 11.47 -11.96 -22.99
CA THR A 177 12.06 -12.00 -21.65
C THR A 177 12.99 -10.81 -21.40
N ALA A 178 13.83 -10.48 -22.38
CA ALA A 178 14.70 -9.31 -22.32
C ALA A 178 13.92 -7.99 -22.34
N SER A 179 12.80 -7.93 -23.07
CA SER A 179 11.91 -6.77 -23.08
C SER A 179 11.24 -6.56 -21.72
N LEU A 180 10.67 -7.63 -21.14
CA LEU A 180 10.05 -7.59 -19.82
C LEU A 180 11.04 -7.16 -18.73
N ALA A 181 12.28 -7.63 -18.78
CA ALA A 181 13.31 -7.21 -17.83
C ALA A 181 13.55 -5.69 -17.88
N ARG A 182 13.67 -5.11 -19.09
CA ARG A 182 13.81 -3.66 -19.28
C ARG A 182 12.57 -2.89 -18.82
N ASP A 183 11.38 -3.43 -19.08
CA ASP A 183 10.13 -2.81 -18.64
C ASP A 183 10.02 -2.79 -17.11
N VAL A 184 10.41 -3.88 -16.43
CA VAL A 184 10.48 -3.93 -14.97
C VAL A 184 11.46 -2.91 -14.43
N GLU A 185 12.68 -2.83 -14.98
CA GLU A 185 13.67 -1.83 -14.57
C GLU A 185 13.14 -0.40 -14.74
N THR A 186 12.52 -0.12 -15.88
CA THR A 186 11.90 1.18 -16.17
C THR A 186 10.77 1.49 -15.18
N PHE A 187 9.91 0.51 -14.91
CA PHE A 187 8.79 0.65 -13.98
C PHE A 187 9.28 0.89 -12.54
N VAL A 188 10.23 0.08 -12.08
CA VAL A 188 10.86 0.23 -10.75
C VAL A 188 11.48 1.61 -10.59
N ALA A 189 12.24 2.06 -11.58
CA ALA A 189 12.87 3.38 -11.56
C ALA A 189 11.84 4.52 -11.58
N LYS A 190 10.79 4.40 -12.43
CA LYS A 190 9.71 5.38 -12.54
C LYS A 190 8.98 5.58 -11.21
N TYR A 191 8.71 4.49 -10.49
CA TYR A 191 7.92 4.51 -9.25
C TYR A 191 8.78 4.49 -7.97
N GLY A 192 10.11 4.45 -8.10
CA GLY A 192 11.05 4.44 -6.97
C GLY A 192 10.88 3.24 -6.03
N LEU A 193 10.52 2.07 -6.58
CA LEU A 193 10.22 0.88 -5.79
C LEU A 193 11.47 0.30 -5.11
N ASP A 194 12.64 0.53 -5.69
CA ASP A 194 13.95 0.22 -5.11
C ASP A 194 14.14 0.89 -3.74
N ARG A 195 13.81 2.18 -3.65
CA ARG A 195 13.91 2.96 -2.40
C ARG A 195 13.00 2.42 -1.30
N ILE A 196 11.84 1.91 -1.69
CA ILE A 196 10.87 1.30 -0.77
C ILE A 196 11.45 -0.03 -0.24
N ILE A 197 11.93 -0.90 -1.13
CA ILE A 197 12.56 -2.17 -0.75
C ILE A 197 13.75 -1.96 0.19
N ASP A 198 14.52 -0.89 0.03
CA ASP A 198 15.68 -0.60 0.87
C ASP A 198 15.33 -0.17 2.31
N MET A 199 14.05 0.12 2.61
CA MET A 199 13.63 0.54 3.95
C MET A 199 14.00 -0.47 5.05
N PRO A 200 14.63 -0.04 6.16
CA PRO A 200 15.32 -0.96 7.09
C PRO A 200 14.47 -2.07 7.70
N LYS A 201 13.16 -1.86 7.87
CA LYS A 201 12.26 -2.84 8.50
C LYS A 201 11.27 -3.47 7.54
N LEU A 202 11.26 -3.04 6.28
CA LEU A 202 10.29 -3.51 5.30
C LEU A 202 10.62 -4.94 4.89
N HIS A 203 9.74 -5.86 5.26
CA HIS A 203 9.81 -7.27 4.88
C HIS A 203 8.54 -7.76 4.18
N GLY A 204 7.48 -6.96 4.12
CA GLY A 204 6.26 -7.27 3.38
C GLY A 204 6.02 -6.27 2.24
N MET A 205 5.73 -6.76 1.03
CA MET A 205 5.35 -5.91 -0.10
C MET A 205 4.20 -6.55 -0.87
N GLN A 206 3.14 -5.78 -1.12
CA GLN A 206 2.00 -6.24 -1.90
C GLN A 206 1.77 -5.32 -3.08
N PHE A 207 1.61 -5.90 -4.28
CA PHE A 207 1.24 -5.16 -5.47
C PHE A 207 -0.18 -5.49 -5.89
N LEU A 208 -1.02 -4.47 -6.04
CA LEU A 208 -2.37 -4.62 -6.56
C LEU A 208 -2.48 -3.80 -7.83
N PHE A 209 -3.04 -4.40 -8.88
CA PHE A 209 -3.27 -3.74 -10.16
C PHE A 209 -4.79 -3.62 -10.34
N ALA A 210 -5.31 -2.39 -10.22
CA ALA A 210 -6.73 -2.09 -10.34
C ALA A 210 -7.02 -1.39 -11.67
N THR A 211 -8.13 -1.76 -12.32
CA THR A 211 -8.63 -1.08 -13.52
C THR A 211 -9.73 -0.08 -13.16
N ASN A 212 -9.62 1.14 -13.69
CA ASN A 212 -10.60 2.20 -13.44
C ASN A 212 -11.76 2.24 -14.46
N GLN A 213 -11.95 1.22 -15.31
CA GLN A 213 -12.99 1.30 -16.34
C GLN A 213 -14.39 1.11 -15.76
N GLY A 214 -15.19 2.16 -15.90
CA GLY A 214 -16.51 2.34 -15.31
C GLY A 214 -17.59 1.38 -15.78
N GLY A 215 -18.33 0.92 -14.78
CA GLY A 215 -19.58 0.15 -14.78
C GLY A 215 -19.86 -0.20 -13.32
N GLU A 216 -21.10 -0.43 -12.90
CA GLU A 216 -21.53 -0.63 -11.48
C GLU A 216 -20.87 -1.81 -10.72
N HIS A 217 -19.76 -2.36 -11.21
CA HIS A 217 -19.01 -3.47 -10.66
C HIS A 217 -17.47 -3.28 -10.71
N ALA A 218 -16.94 -2.17 -10.19
CA ALA A 218 -15.48 -1.94 -10.05
C ALA A 218 -14.81 -2.69 -8.86
N PHE A 219 -15.53 -3.62 -8.24
CA PHE A 219 -15.04 -4.82 -7.57
C PHE A 219 -16.16 -5.85 -7.82
N GLY A 220 -15.97 -6.81 -8.73
CA GLY A 220 -17.02 -7.79 -9.10
C GLY A 220 -17.58 -7.69 -10.52
N GLY A 221 -16.96 -6.91 -11.41
CA GLY A 221 -17.23 -7.00 -12.84
C GLY A 221 -16.50 -8.24 -13.33
N ASN A 222 -17.24 -9.23 -13.86
CA ASN A 222 -16.77 -10.60 -14.17
C ASN A 222 -15.60 -10.71 -15.19
N GLN A 223 -14.86 -9.65 -15.47
CA GLN A 223 -13.69 -9.67 -16.33
C GLN A 223 -12.49 -9.16 -15.54
N GLU A 224 -11.73 -10.11 -15.03
CA GLU A 224 -10.41 -9.85 -14.46
C GLU A 224 -9.49 -9.41 -15.61
N TYR A 225 -8.79 -8.30 -15.43
CA TYR A 225 -7.76 -7.85 -16.37
C TYR A 225 -6.41 -7.92 -15.68
N ARG A 226 -5.37 -8.32 -16.40
CA ARG A 226 -4.01 -8.44 -15.86
C ARG A 226 -3.06 -7.47 -16.56
N HIS A 227 -2.18 -6.87 -15.78
CA HIS A 227 -1.05 -6.13 -16.29
C HIS A 227 0.12 -7.09 -16.52
N ARG A 228 0.75 -7.08 -17.70
CA ARG A 228 1.83 -8.04 -18.04
C ARG A 228 3.02 -8.02 -17.08
N LEU A 229 3.24 -6.89 -16.39
CA LEU A 229 4.31 -6.74 -15.40
C LEU A 229 3.98 -7.31 -14.01
N CYS A 230 2.76 -7.81 -13.74
CA CYS A 230 2.41 -8.35 -12.41
C CYS A 230 3.43 -9.39 -11.91
N ASN A 231 3.71 -10.42 -12.71
CA ASN A 231 4.65 -11.49 -12.32
C ASN A 231 6.11 -11.07 -12.43
N PRO A 232 6.55 -10.40 -13.51
CA PRO A 232 7.90 -9.85 -13.55
C PRO A 232 8.23 -8.95 -12.34
N LEU A 233 7.31 -8.09 -11.90
CA LEU A 233 7.48 -7.24 -10.71
C LEU A 233 7.48 -8.06 -9.41
N TRP A 234 6.60 -9.05 -9.28
CA TRP A 234 6.62 -9.97 -8.14
C TRP A 234 7.97 -10.69 -8.03
N ARG A 235 8.46 -11.29 -9.14
CA ARG A 235 9.75 -12.00 -9.17
C ARG A 235 10.90 -11.08 -8.80
N TRP A 236 10.88 -9.85 -9.33
CA TRP A 236 11.86 -8.82 -8.98
C TRP A 236 11.84 -8.50 -7.48
N ALA A 237 10.67 -8.20 -6.90
CA ALA A 237 10.55 -7.86 -5.48
C ALA A 237 10.89 -9.05 -4.57
N THR A 238 10.42 -10.26 -4.92
CA THR A 238 10.75 -11.51 -4.22
C THR A 238 12.26 -11.74 -4.20
N LYS A 239 12.93 -11.60 -5.35
CA LYS A 239 14.39 -11.71 -5.43
C LYS A 239 15.08 -10.70 -4.53
N LYS A 240 14.67 -9.42 -4.58
CA LYS A 240 15.28 -8.35 -3.80
C LYS A 240 15.07 -8.50 -2.29
N LEU A 241 13.86 -8.84 -1.85
CA LEU A 241 13.57 -9.08 -0.44
C LEU A 241 14.21 -10.37 0.07
N LYS A 242 14.33 -11.41 -0.77
CA LYS A 242 15.11 -12.62 -0.45
C LYS A 242 16.60 -12.32 -0.28
N GLU A 243 17.18 -11.52 -1.17
CA GLU A 243 18.58 -11.05 -1.05
C GLU A 243 18.79 -10.27 0.25
N LYS A 244 17.82 -9.45 0.66
CA LYS A 244 17.88 -8.63 1.86
C LYS A 244 17.68 -9.39 3.17
N TRP A 245 16.68 -10.28 3.23
CA TRP A 245 16.20 -10.88 4.48
C TRP A 245 16.47 -12.38 4.61
N GLY A 246 16.88 -13.05 3.54
CA GLY A 246 16.92 -14.53 3.46
C GLY A 246 15.57 -15.13 3.07
N ALA A 247 15.49 -16.45 2.92
CA ALA A 247 14.32 -17.13 2.34
C ALA A 247 13.04 -17.07 3.20
N ASP A 248 13.15 -16.98 4.53
CA ASP A 248 12.03 -17.24 5.45
C ASP A 248 11.51 -15.98 6.18
N ARG A 249 11.96 -14.79 5.78
CA ARG A 249 11.74 -13.55 6.54
C ARG A 249 11.03 -12.45 5.78
N PHE A 250 10.46 -12.74 4.62
CA PHE A 250 9.76 -11.75 3.81
C PHE A 250 8.48 -12.31 3.19
N SER A 251 7.58 -11.43 2.77
CA SER A 251 6.41 -11.77 1.98
C SER A 251 6.28 -10.81 0.80
N VAL A 252 6.09 -11.36 -0.39
CA VAL A 252 5.68 -10.59 -1.56
C VAL A 252 4.41 -11.21 -2.11
N THR A 253 3.36 -10.41 -2.23
CA THR A 253 2.09 -10.85 -2.79
C THR A 253 1.70 -9.96 -3.96
N THR A 254 0.91 -10.51 -4.88
CA THR A 254 0.17 -9.71 -5.85
C THR A 254 -1.32 -10.02 -5.72
N THR A 255 -2.18 -9.29 -6.44
CA THR A 255 -3.62 -9.58 -6.54
C THR A 255 -3.93 -11.03 -6.92
N MET A 256 -2.97 -11.79 -7.45
CA MET A 256 -3.10 -13.21 -7.74
C MET A 256 -2.00 -14.01 -7.05
N PRO A 257 -2.31 -15.18 -6.48
CA PRO A 257 -1.29 -16.08 -5.95
C PRO A 257 -0.46 -16.65 -7.11
N GLU A 258 0.88 -16.65 -7.00
CA GLU A 258 1.70 -17.63 -7.72
C GLU A 258 1.49 -19.07 -7.19
N ASP A 259 0.65 -19.24 -6.17
CA ASP A 259 0.26 -20.52 -5.58
C ASP A 259 -0.64 -21.38 -6.49
N TYR A 260 -0.37 -21.40 -7.79
CA TYR A 260 -0.79 -22.46 -8.71
C TYR A 260 -0.36 -23.86 -8.19
N HIS A 261 0.64 -23.93 -7.29
CA HIS A 261 1.12 -25.16 -6.68
C HIS A 261 0.41 -25.58 -5.38
N HIS A 262 -0.11 -24.66 -4.57
CA HIS A 262 -0.58 -25.02 -3.22
C HIS A 262 -1.94 -25.73 -3.18
N VAL A 263 -2.72 -25.71 -4.27
CA VAL A 263 -4.04 -26.36 -4.29
C VAL A 263 -4.04 -27.71 -4.99
N ASN A 264 -3.05 -28.08 -5.83
CA ASN A 264 -3.19 -29.31 -6.64
C ASN A 264 -1.95 -30.14 -7.02
N ARG A 265 -0.69 -29.85 -6.65
CA ARG A 265 0.41 -30.82 -6.88
C ARG A 265 1.50 -30.82 -5.81
N PRO A 266 2.01 -32.00 -5.39
CA PRO A 266 3.17 -32.08 -4.50
C PRO A 266 4.42 -31.57 -5.21
N TYR A 267 5.15 -30.70 -4.51
CA TYR A 267 6.40 -30.08 -4.90
C TYR A 267 7.43 -31.14 -5.31
N VAL A 268 7.81 -31.19 -6.59
CA VAL A 268 9.01 -31.91 -7.04
C VAL A 268 10.05 -30.82 -7.32
N GLY A 269 11.00 -30.70 -6.40
CA GLY A 269 11.95 -29.59 -6.33
C GLY A 269 12.84 -29.48 -7.57
N TRP A 270 13.27 -28.23 -7.80
CA TRP A 270 14.49 -27.90 -8.52
C TRP A 270 15.68 -27.96 -7.56
#